data_AF-A0A1I6YNG7-F1
#
_entry.id   AF-A0A1I6YNG7-F1
#
_cell.length_a   1.000
_cell.length_b   1.000
_cell.length_c   1.000
_cell.angle_alpha   90.00
_cell.angle_beta   90.00
_cell.angle_gamma   90.00
#
_symmetry.space_group_name_H-M   'P 1'
#
loop_
_entity.id
_entity.type
_entity.pdbx_description
1 polymer ?
#
loop_
_entity_poly.entity_id
_entity_poly.type
_entity_poly.pdbx_seq_one_letter_code
_entity_poly.pdbx_strand_id
1 'polypeptide(L)'
;MKRNTKEWKEKRTEFLKGKTCAWCGSSDSLCIHIPRAYSPAQVKSEIYSAAYTRFKEIYRQKYQKFDRIPTGKHRHKSHPYWHKASTVHKTEPDHTDLEEQFTDVLLEDTEEGNFKKLYHKWLEESGINELIEEEVKKAEEECESLANAIVLCKRCHFASLRGMNLCPVCRKKYKSVNYETCFDCLPDEKK
;
A
#
# COMPACT_ATOMS: atom_id res chain seq x y z
N MET A 1 21.77 -15.32 5.67
CA MET A 1 22.26 -16.58 6.27
C MET A 1 21.24 -17.71 6.09
N LYS A 2 21.65 -18.88 5.57
CA LYS A 2 20.72 -20.01 5.37
C LYS A 2 20.31 -20.60 6.73
N ARG A 3 18.99 -20.71 6.99
CA ARG A 3 18.45 -21.16 8.30
C ARG A 3 18.73 -22.64 8.64
N ASN A 4 19.32 -23.40 7.73
CA ASN A 4 19.66 -24.81 7.94
C ASN A 4 21.12 -25.01 8.38
N THR A 5 21.95 -23.96 8.40
CA THR A 5 23.36 -24.09 8.78
C THR A 5 23.52 -24.33 10.27
N LYS A 6 24.63 -24.98 10.65
CA LYS A 6 25.00 -25.21 12.06
C LYS A 6 25.15 -23.88 12.81
N GLU A 7 25.88 -22.95 12.21
CA GLU A 7 26.12 -21.61 12.76
C GLU A 7 24.81 -20.86 13.07
N TRP A 8 23.80 -20.95 12.18
CA TRP A 8 22.48 -20.36 12.45
C TRP A 8 21.78 -21.04 13.62
N LYS A 9 21.84 -22.38 13.72
CA LYS A 9 21.21 -23.13 14.83
C LYS A 9 21.85 -22.76 16.17
N GLU A 10 23.17 -22.57 16.21
CA GLU A 10 23.92 -22.12 17.39
C GLU A 10 23.55 -20.69 17.76
N LYS A 11 23.63 -19.75 16.81
CA LYS A 11 23.21 -18.35 17.00
C LYS A 11 21.77 -18.24 17.48
N ARG A 12 20.86 -19.04 16.91
CA ARG A 12 19.46 -19.11 17.34
C ARG A 12 19.33 -19.61 18.78
N THR A 13 20.07 -20.65 19.15
CA THR A 13 20.01 -21.23 20.49
C THR A 13 20.50 -20.22 21.53
N GLU A 14 21.61 -19.56 21.26
CA GLU A 14 22.15 -18.51 22.12
C GLU A 14 21.17 -17.33 22.22
N PHE A 15 20.64 -16.86 21.10
CA PHE A 15 19.68 -15.75 21.10
C PHE A 15 18.40 -16.05 21.90
N LEU A 16 17.94 -17.30 21.91
CA LEU A 16 16.70 -17.71 22.60
C LEU A 16 16.93 -18.04 24.09
N LYS A 17 18.17 -18.20 24.53
CA LYS A 17 18.50 -18.61 25.91
C LYS A 17 17.93 -17.63 26.93
N GLY A 18 17.14 -18.14 27.88
CA GLY A 18 16.53 -17.35 28.95
C GLY A 18 15.42 -16.38 28.51
N LYS A 19 15.05 -16.34 27.22
CA LYS A 19 13.99 -15.47 26.72
C LYS A 19 12.63 -16.16 26.77
N THR A 20 11.58 -15.35 26.76
CA THR A 20 10.18 -15.78 26.65
C THR A 20 9.51 -15.07 25.49
N CYS A 21 8.31 -15.52 25.11
CA CYS A 21 7.50 -14.87 24.09
C CYS A 21 7.18 -13.43 24.50
N ALA A 22 7.58 -12.45 23.69
CA ALA A 22 7.34 -11.03 23.92
C ALA A 22 5.85 -10.66 23.97
N TRP A 23 4.96 -11.48 23.40
CA TRP A 23 3.52 -11.20 23.38
C TRP A 23 2.76 -11.85 24.54
N CYS A 24 3.02 -13.12 24.83
CA CYS A 24 2.24 -13.88 25.80
C CYS A 24 3.04 -14.43 26.98
N GLY A 25 4.35 -14.21 27.04
CA GLY A 25 5.22 -14.67 28.13
C GLY A 25 5.52 -16.17 28.15
N SER A 26 4.94 -16.97 27.25
CA SER A 26 5.23 -18.41 27.18
C SER A 26 6.71 -18.68 26.89
N SER A 27 7.29 -19.68 27.54
CA SER A 27 8.62 -20.24 27.27
C SER A 27 8.58 -21.36 26.22
N ASP A 28 7.39 -21.73 25.74
CA ASP A 28 7.22 -22.90 24.88
C ASP A 28 7.40 -22.57 23.40
N SER A 29 8.07 -23.47 22.67
CA SER A 29 8.16 -23.42 21.20
C SER A 29 8.55 -22.03 20.66
N LEU A 30 9.64 -21.48 21.17
CA LEU A 30 10.11 -20.14 20.81
C LEU A 30 10.75 -20.10 19.42
N CYS A 31 10.50 -19.00 18.72
CA CYS A 31 11.14 -18.65 17.47
C CYS A 31 11.53 -17.18 17.44
N ILE A 32 12.53 -16.90 16.61
CA ILE A 32 12.96 -15.56 16.29
C ILE A 32 11.98 -15.01 15.26
N HIS A 33 11.39 -13.85 15.57
CA HIS A 33 10.53 -13.11 14.69
C HIS A 33 11.19 -11.79 14.32
N ILE A 34 11.28 -11.52 13.03
CA ILE A 34 11.71 -10.22 12.52
C ILE A 34 10.43 -9.53 12.05
N PRO A 35 10.06 -8.37 12.63
CA PRO A 35 8.87 -7.63 12.21
C PRO A 35 8.91 -7.35 10.71
N ARG A 36 7.74 -7.37 10.07
CA ARG A 36 7.62 -7.25 8.61
C ARG A 36 8.31 -6.00 8.05
N ALA A 37 8.26 -4.88 8.79
CA ALA A 37 8.89 -3.62 8.41
C ALA A 37 10.41 -3.74 8.13
N TYR A 38 11.09 -4.66 8.81
CA TYR A 38 12.53 -4.90 8.63
C TYR A 38 12.83 -6.07 7.69
N SER A 39 11.81 -6.67 7.08
CA SER A 39 12.04 -7.79 6.17
C SER A 39 12.49 -7.27 4.79
N PRO A 40 13.55 -7.86 4.18
CA PRO A 40 14.05 -7.39 2.89
C PRO A 40 12.97 -7.41 1.79
N ALA A 41 12.08 -8.41 1.83
CA ALA A 41 10.95 -8.51 0.92
C ALA A 41 9.96 -7.34 1.06
N GLN A 42 9.71 -6.88 2.30
CA GLN A 42 8.82 -5.75 2.54
C GLN A 42 9.45 -4.44 2.08
N VAL A 43 10.71 -4.21 2.43
CA VAL A 43 11.48 -3.02 2.00
C VAL A 43 11.44 -2.90 0.47
N LYS A 44 11.77 -3.98 -0.25
CA LYS A 44 11.66 -4.04 -1.71
C LYS A 44 10.25 -3.71 -2.20
N SER A 45 9.23 -4.33 -1.60
CA SER A 45 7.83 -4.13 -2.00
C SER A 45 7.37 -2.69 -1.82
N GLU A 46 7.79 -2.03 -0.74
CA GLU A 46 7.41 -0.65 -0.42
C GLU A 46 8.05 0.33 -1.41
N ILE A 47 9.36 0.21 -1.65
CA ILE A 47 10.08 1.03 -2.62
C ILE A 47 9.46 0.86 -4.01
N TYR A 48 9.22 -0.39 -4.44
CA TYR A 48 8.60 -0.68 -5.73
C TYR A 48 7.18 -0.12 -5.84
N SER A 49 6.38 -0.20 -4.78
CA SER A 49 4.99 0.33 -4.78
C SER A 49 4.96 1.86 -4.86
N ALA A 50 5.88 2.53 -4.17
CA ALA A 50 6.06 3.98 -4.25
C ALA A 50 6.51 4.39 -5.66
N ALA A 51 7.50 3.69 -6.22
CA ALA A 51 8.00 3.88 -7.58
C ALA A 51 6.89 3.71 -8.62
N TYR A 52 6.09 2.64 -8.50
CA TYR A 52 4.96 2.37 -9.38
C TYR A 52 3.90 3.48 -9.30
N THR A 53 3.61 3.98 -8.10
CA THR A 53 2.65 5.08 -7.90
C THR A 53 3.12 6.36 -8.58
N ARG A 54 4.39 6.72 -8.38
CA ARG A 54 5.00 7.87 -9.04
C ARG A 54 5.02 7.72 -10.56
N PHE A 55 5.38 6.54 -11.08
CA PHE A 55 5.41 6.31 -12.52
C PHE A 55 4.02 6.37 -13.15
N LYS A 56 2.97 5.87 -12.48
CA LYS A 56 1.59 6.00 -12.98
C LYS A 56 1.20 7.46 -13.22
N GLU A 57 1.63 8.39 -12.36
CA GLU A 57 1.35 9.82 -12.54
C GLU A 57 2.09 10.38 -13.75
N ILE A 58 3.39 10.07 -13.89
CA ILE A 58 4.19 10.46 -15.06
C ILE A 58 3.56 9.89 -16.34
N TYR A 59 3.14 8.63 -16.29
CA TYR A 59 2.54 7.94 -17.42
C TYR A 59 1.24 8.63 -17.85
N ARG A 60 0.37 8.94 -16.88
CA ARG A 60 -0.88 9.67 -17.09
C ARG A 60 -0.65 11.07 -17.69
N GLN A 61 0.40 11.77 -17.30
CA GLN A 61 0.69 13.11 -17.82
C GLN A 61 1.25 13.09 -19.24
N LYS A 62 2.06 12.08 -19.58
CA LYS A 62 2.82 12.05 -20.84
C LYS A 62 2.16 11.25 -21.95
N TYR A 63 1.48 10.16 -21.61
CA TYR A 63 1.00 9.19 -22.58
C TYR A 63 -0.53 9.20 -22.69
N GLN A 64 -1.26 9.26 -21.57
CA GLN A 64 -2.72 9.33 -21.62
C GLN A 64 -3.17 10.63 -22.29
N LYS A 65 -3.79 10.50 -23.45
CA LYS A 65 -4.41 11.61 -24.16
C LYS A 65 -5.86 11.74 -23.75
N PHE A 66 -6.28 12.97 -23.52
CA PHE A 66 -7.66 13.30 -23.24
C PHE A 66 -8.16 14.21 -24.34
N ASP A 67 -9.31 13.88 -24.92
CA ASP A 67 -10.03 14.77 -25.80
C ASP A 67 -11.08 15.53 -25.00
N ARG A 68 -11.14 16.83 -25.25
CA ARG A 68 -12.11 17.71 -24.62
C ARG A 68 -13.33 17.81 -25.53
N ILE A 69 -14.36 17.04 -25.22
CA ILE A 69 -15.57 16.97 -26.05
C ILE A 69 -16.73 17.77 -25.44
N PRO A 70 -17.56 18.42 -26.27
CA PRO A 70 -18.78 19.06 -25.80
C PRO A 70 -19.79 18.03 -25.30
N THR A 71 -20.38 18.29 -24.15
CA THR A 71 -21.39 17.40 -23.53
C THR A 71 -22.80 17.60 -24.11
N GLY A 72 -23.00 18.63 -24.93
CA GLY A 72 -24.31 19.09 -25.39
C GLY A 72 -25.16 19.77 -24.32
N LYS A 73 -24.55 20.09 -23.16
CA LYS A 73 -25.17 20.90 -22.10
C LYS A 73 -24.62 22.32 -22.11
N HIS A 74 -25.48 23.26 -21.77
CA HIS A 74 -25.18 24.68 -21.72
C HIS A 74 -25.72 25.29 -20.42
N ARG A 75 -25.21 26.48 -20.08
CA ARG A 75 -25.78 27.33 -19.03
C ARG A 75 -25.80 28.78 -19.49
N HIS A 76 -26.68 29.57 -18.87
CA HIS A 76 -26.75 31.01 -19.02
C HIS A 76 -26.07 31.70 -17.83
N LYS A 77 -25.56 32.92 -17.99
CA LYS A 77 -24.99 33.69 -16.85
C LYS A 77 -26.00 33.94 -15.71
N SER A 78 -27.30 33.92 -16.02
CA SER A 78 -28.37 34.13 -15.06
C SER A 78 -28.52 33.00 -14.05
N HIS A 79 -27.96 31.80 -14.30
CA HIS A 79 -28.04 30.70 -13.34
C HIS A 79 -26.86 29.71 -13.44
N PRO A 80 -26.50 29.03 -12.34
CA PRO A 80 -25.37 28.10 -12.35
C PRO A 80 -25.66 26.72 -12.95
N TYR A 81 -26.91 26.40 -13.30
CA TYR A 81 -27.32 25.03 -13.66
C TYR A 81 -27.05 24.67 -15.14
N TRP A 82 -26.55 23.47 -15.39
CA TRP A 82 -26.28 22.95 -16.74
C TRP A 82 -27.45 22.13 -17.27
N HIS A 83 -27.96 22.47 -18.45
CA HIS A 83 -29.11 21.80 -19.07
C HIS A 83 -28.90 21.60 -20.58
N LYS A 84 -29.74 20.78 -21.22
CA LYS A 84 -29.73 20.62 -22.68
C LYS A 84 -30.19 21.92 -23.35
N ALA A 85 -29.66 22.22 -24.53
CA ALA A 85 -30.10 23.38 -25.33
C ALA A 85 -31.61 23.36 -25.66
N SER A 86 -32.22 22.17 -25.71
CA SER A 86 -33.66 21.99 -25.95
C SER A 86 -34.55 22.27 -24.72
N THR A 87 -33.97 22.64 -23.57
CA THR A 87 -34.72 22.95 -22.35
C THR A 87 -35.26 24.38 -22.46
N VAL A 88 -36.58 24.53 -22.58
CA VAL A 88 -37.23 25.83 -22.77
C VAL A 88 -37.45 26.52 -21.43
N HIS A 89 -36.83 27.68 -21.23
CA HIS A 89 -36.95 28.50 -20.02
C HIS A 89 -37.95 29.65 -20.15
N LYS A 90 -38.22 30.11 -21.38
CA LYS A 90 -39.11 31.21 -21.74
C LYS A 90 -39.74 30.96 -23.12
N THR A 91 -40.85 31.63 -23.41
CA THR A 91 -41.59 31.53 -24.68
C THR A 91 -40.74 31.91 -25.91
N GLU A 92 -39.78 32.83 -25.72
CA GLU A 92 -38.76 33.19 -26.71
C GLU A 92 -37.37 32.79 -26.19
N PRO A 93 -36.60 31.98 -26.93
CA PRO A 93 -35.27 31.56 -26.53
C PRO A 93 -34.29 32.74 -26.57
N ASP A 94 -33.67 33.06 -25.43
CA ASP A 94 -32.53 33.97 -25.37
C ASP A 94 -31.23 33.16 -25.54
N HIS A 95 -30.60 33.33 -26.70
CA HIS A 95 -29.34 32.67 -27.04
C HIS A 95 -28.12 33.55 -26.78
N THR A 96 -28.30 34.74 -26.18
CA THR A 96 -27.15 35.57 -25.78
C THR A 96 -26.46 34.95 -24.57
N ASP A 97 -25.11 34.96 -24.56
CA ASP A 97 -24.27 34.52 -23.44
C ASP A 97 -24.40 33.03 -23.01
N LEU A 98 -24.51 32.11 -23.97
CA LEU A 98 -24.45 30.67 -23.70
C LEU A 98 -23.02 30.20 -23.45
N GLU A 99 -22.79 29.53 -22.31
CA GLU A 99 -21.57 28.77 -22.05
C GLU A 99 -21.81 27.29 -22.31
N GLU A 100 -20.93 26.65 -23.10
CA GLU A 100 -20.98 25.21 -23.38
C GLU A 100 -20.15 24.41 -22.36
N GLN A 101 -20.71 23.29 -21.88
CA GLN A 101 -20.00 22.38 -20.98
C GLN A 101 -19.18 21.37 -21.77
N PHE A 102 -17.89 21.31 -21.43
CA PHE A 102 -16.95 20.31 -21.93
C PHE A 102 -16.66 19.23 -20.88
N THR A 103 -16.33 18.03 -21.34
CA THR A 103 -15.81 16.95 -20.50
C THR A 103 -14.59 16.34 -21.17
N ASP A 104 -13.64 15.88 -20.34
CA ASP A 104 -12.43 15.20 -20.83
C ASP A 104 -12.70 13.70 -20.93
N VAL A 105 -12.54 13.14 -22.13
CA VAL A 105 -12.67 11.71 -22.38
C VAL A 105 -11.30 11.13 -22.70
N LEU A 106 -10.96 10.02 -22.04
CA LEU A 106 -9.72 9.30 -22.28
C LEU A 106 -9.73 8.69 -23.69
N LEU A 107 -8.73 9.03 -24.50
CA LEU A 107 -8.45 8.35 -25.76
C LEU A 107 -7.63 7.08 -25.49
N GLU A 108 -7.90 5.99 -26.21
CA GLU A 108 -7.15 4.73 -26.06
C GLU A 108 -5.68 4.87 -26.49
N ASP A 109 -4.79 4.29 -25.68
CA ASP A 109 -3.33 4.26 -25.93
C ASP A 109 -2.97 3.08 -26.84
N THR A 110 -2.95 3.28 -28.17
CA THR A 110 -2.80 2.13 -29.08
C THR A 110 -1.36 1.75 -29.44
N GLU A 111 -0.36 2.63 -29.63
CA GLU A 111 0.85 2.15 -30.36
C GLU A 111 2.26 2.56 -29.84
N GLU A 112 2.43 3.48 -28.90
CA GLU A 112 3.79 3.85 -28.39
C GLU A 112 3.97 3.69 -26.87
N GLY A 113 2.89 3.40 -26.14
CA GLY A 113 2.78 3.53 -24.69
C GLY A 113 2.76 2.22 -23.90
N ASN A 114 3.56 1.21 -24.25
CA ASN A 114 3.57 -0.03 -23.44
C ASN A 114 4.04 0.26 -22.01
N PHE A 115 3.08 0.37 -21.08
CA PHE A 115 3.29 0.78 -19.69
C PHE A 115 4.42 -0.02 -19.03
N LYS A 116 4.43 -1.34 -19.23
CA LYS A 116 5.42 -2.23 -18.63
C LYS A 116 6.84 -1.91 -19.12
N LYS A 117 7.02 -1.76 -20.43
CA LYS A 117 8.33 -1.40 -21.02
C LYS A 117 8.81 -0.03 -20.53
N LEU A 118 7.93 0.96 -20.56
CA LEU A 118 8.26 2.32 -20.10
C LEU A 118 8.56 2.36 -18.61
N TYR A 119 7.85 1.58 -17.80
CA TYR A 119 8.08 1.49 -16.38
C TYR A 119 9.45 0.88 -16.05
N HIS A 120 9.81 -0.23 -16.69
CA HIS A 120 11.13 -0.85 -16.47
C HIS A 120 12.27 0.08 -16.89
N LYS A 121 12.15 0.73 -18.06
CA LYS A 121 13.12 1.74 -18.50
C LYS A 121 13.22 2.90 -17.50
N TRP A 122 12.09 3.40 -17.01
CA TRP A 122 12.06 4.48 -16.02
C TRP A 122 12.67 4.06 -14.67
N LEU A 123 12.48 2.81 -14.22
CA LEU A 123 13.09 2.29 -13.00
C LEU A 123 14.63 2.32 -13.08
N GLU A 124 15.18 1.91 -14.23
CA GLU A 124 16.62 1.94 -14.51
C GLU A 124 17.13 3.40 -14.57
N GLU A 125 16.48 4.25 -15.36
CA GLU A 125 16.90 5.66 -15.52
C GLU A 125 16.79 6.48 -14.21
N SER A 126 15.89 6.10 -13.31
CA SER A 126 15.65 6.83 -12.05
C SER A 126 16.55 6.36 -10.89
N GLY A 127 17.38 5.34 -11.08
CA GLY A 127 18.23 4.78 -10.02
C GLY A 127 17.45 3.96 -8.96
N ILE A 128 16.22 3.55 -9.26
CA ILE A 128 15.35 2.89 -8.27
C ILE A 128 15.75 1.43 -8.06
N ASN A 129 16.27 0.77 -9.09
CA ASN A 129 16.77 -0.59 -8.96
C ASN A 129 17.96 -0.64 -8.00
N GLU A 130 18.89 0.30 -8.15
CA GLU A 130 20.07 0.49 -7.30
C GLU A 130 19.64 0.78 -5.86
N LEU A 131 18.68 1.69 -5.66
CA LEU A 131 18.12 1.97 -4.34
C LEU A 131 17.50 0.72 -3.70
N ILE A 132 16.74 -0.08 -4.47
CA ILE A 132 16.17 -1.34 -3.97
C ILE A 132 17.29 -2.28 -3.54
N GLU A 133 18.35 -2.43 -4.33
CA GLU A 133 19.47 -3.32 -4.00
C GLU A 133 20.19 -2.89 -2.71
N GLU A 134 20.49 -1.59 -2.57
CA GLU A 134 21.13 -1.04 -1.37
C GLU A 134 20.28 -1.24 -0.11
N GLU A 135 19.00 -0.90 -0.17
CA GLU A 135 18.09 -0.99 0.98
C GLU A 135 17.78 -2.45 1.35
N VAL A 136 17.66 -3.34 0.36
CA VAL A 136 17.53 -4.79 0.61
C VAL A 136 18.77 -5.33 1.31
N LYS A 137 19.97 -4.93 0.87
CA LYS A 137 21.22 -5.36 1.50
C LYS A 137 21.31 -4.90 2.95
N LYS A 138 20.98 -3.63 3.24
CA LYS A 138 20.90 -3.12 4.62
C LYS A 138 19.92 -3.93 5.46
N ALA A 139 18.72 -4.20 4.94
CA ALA A 139 17.71 -5.00 5.63
C ALA A 139 18.17 -6.46 5.88
N GLU A 140 18.94 -7.05 4.96
CA GLU A 140 19.55 -8.36 5.13
C GLU A 140 20.58 -8.37 6.26
N GLU A 141 21.48 -7.38 6.29
CA GLU A 141 22.47 -7.21 7.36
C GLU A 141 21.81 -7.01 8.72
N GLU A 142 20.77 -6.19 8.81
CA GLU A 142 19.97 -6.02 10.03
C GLU A 142 19.29 -7.33 10.46
N CYS A 143 18.68 -8.06 9.52
CA CYS A 143 18.08 -9.36 9.79
C CYS A 143 19.09 -10.37 10.31
N GLU A 144 20.31 -10.37 9.76
CA GLU A 144 21.39 -11.25 10.20
C GLU A 144 21.89 -10.87 11.58
N SER A 145 21.99 -9.58 11.90
CA SER A 145 22.40 -9.09 13.23
C SER A 145 21.39 -9.45 14.33
N LEU A 146 20.13 -9.70 13.98
CA LEU A 146 19.00 -9.87 14.90
C LEU A 146 18.70 -8.64 15.77
N ALA A 147 19.20 -7.45 15.40
CA ALA A 147 19.03 -6.22 16.18
C ALA A 147 17.55 -5.88 16.43
N ASN A 148 16.72 -6.00 15.40
CA ASN A 148 15.28 -5.71 15.45
C ASN A 148 14.41 -6.96 15.71
N ALA A 149 15.04 -8.10 16.02
CA ALA A 149 14.33 -9.35 16.20
C ALA A 149 13.71 -9.45 17.60
N ILE A 150 12.47 -9.94 17.67
CA ILE A 150 11.78 -10.28 18.91
C ILE A 150 11.61 -11.80 19.03
N VAL A 151 11.42 -12.28 20.25
CA VAL A 151 11.10 -13.69 20.49
C VAL A 151 9.59 -13.86 20.58
N LEU A 152 9.04 -14.78 19.81
CA LEU A 152 7.63 -15.17 19.88
C LEU A 152 7.51 -16.69 20.04
N CYS A 153 6.47 -17.16 20.71
CA CYS A 153 6.08 -18.56 20.59
C CYS A 153 5.48 -18.83 19.20
N LYS A 154 5.49 -20.07 18.73
CA LYS A 154 4.94 -20.46 17.41
C LYS A 154 3.52 -19.93 17.16
N ARG A 155 2.65 -19.89 18.17
CA ARG A 155 1.28 -19.36 18.05
C ARG A 155 1.26 -17.85 17.78
N CYS A 156 2.01 -17.07 18.55
CA CYS A 156 2.11 -15.62 18.36
C CYS A 156 2.80 -15.28 17.04
N HIS A 157 3.86 -16.02 16.69
CA HIS A 157 4.55 -15.86 15.41
C HIS A 157 3.60 -16.10 14.23
N PHE A 158 2.82 -17.18 14.26
CA PHE A 158 1.83 -17.46 13.22
C PHE A 158 0.76 -16.37 13.13
N ALA A 159 0.26 -15.88 14.26
CA ALA A 159 -0.69 -14.76 14.29
C ALA A 159 -0.10 -13.51 13.62
N SER A 160 1.16 -13.17 13.93
CA SER A 160 1.84 -12.01 13.32
C SER A 160 1.93 -12.13 11.80
N LEU A 161 2.23 -13.33 11.27
CA LEU A 161 2.30 -13.56 9.81
C LEU A 161 0.94 -13.40 9.11
N ARG A 162 -0.16 -13.51 9.86
CA ARG A 162 -1.54 -13.33 9.38
C ARG A 162 -2.07 -11.91 9.59
N GLY A 163 -1.21 -10.96 9.97
CA GLY A 163 -1.65 -9.59 10.28
C GLY A 163 -2.52 -9.52 11.53
N MET A 164 -2.26 -10.39 12.51
CA MET A 164 -2.95 -10.39 13.79
C MET A 164 -1.97 -10.18 14.95
N ASN A 165 -2.43 -9.51 16.00
CA ASN A 165 -1.70 -9.36 17.26
C ASN A 165 -2.59 -9.67 18.45
N LEU A 166 -1.99 -9.85 19.63
CA LEU A 166 -2.73 -10.13 20.85
C LEU A 166 -3.58 -8.92 21.24
N CYS A 167 -4.82 -9.15 21.66
CA CYS A 167 -5.68 -8.08 22.17
C CYS A 167 -5.02 -7.40 23.37
N PRO A 168 -4.85 -6.06 23.36
CA PRO A 168 -4.15 -5.36 24.44
C PRO A 168 -4.91 -5.42 25.78
N VAL A 169 -6.24 -5.59 25.72
CA VAL A 169 -7.12 -5.65 26.90
C VAL A 169 -7.09 -7.02 27.56
N CYS A 170 -7.58 -8.06 26.87
CA CYS A 170 -7.73 -9.37 27.50
C CYS A 170 -6.46 -10.22 27.45
N ARG A 171 -5.51 -9.90 26.55
CA ARG A 171 -4.29 -10.69 26.27
C ARG A 171 -4.52 -12.19 26.02
N LYS A 172 -5.75 -12.57 25.66
CA LYS A 172 -6.16 -13.97 25.44
C LYS A 172 -6.50 -14.25 23.99
N LYS A 173 -7.18 -13.32 23.32
CA LYS A 173 -7.59 -13.44 21.92
C LYS A 173 -6.64 -12.68 21.00
N TYR A 174 -6.43 -13.20 19.81
CA TYR A 174 -5.81 -12.45 18.72
C TYR A 174 -6.85 -11.59 18.02
N LYS A 175 -6.43 -10.44 17.51
CA LYS A 175 -7.25 -9.51 16.74
C LYS A 175 -6.48 -9.08 15.50
N SER A 176 -7.18 -8.66 14.44
CA SER A 176 -6.52 -8.05 13.26
C SER A 176 -5.84 -6.75 13.67
N VAL A 177 -4.66 -6.47 13.12
CA VAL A 177 -3.92 -5.23 13.41
C VAL A 177 -4.74 -3.96 13.12
N ASN A 178 -5.75 -4.04 12.24
CA ASN A 178 -6.64 -2.93 11.87
C ASN A 178 -7.68 -2.57 12.95
N TYR A 179 -7.90 -3.43 13.95
CA TYR A 179 -8.84 -3.14 15.05
C TYR A 179 -8.08 -2.82 16.32
N GLU A 180 -8.64 -1.99 17.21
CA GLU A 180 -8.00 -1.65 18.48
C GLU A 180 -7.97 -2.85 19.46
N THR A 181 -9.08 -3.59 19.55
CA THR A 181 -9.27 -4.72 20.47
C THR A 181 -9.86 -5.95 19.75
N CYS A 182 -10.01 -7.06 20.46
CA CYS A 182 -10.84 -8.17 19.96
C CYS A 182 -12.33 -7.86 20.12
N PHE A 183 -13.18 -8.60 19.38
CA PHE A 183 -14.63 -8.42 19.38
C PHE A 183 -15.24 -8.41 20.79
N ASP A 184 -14.88 -9.36 21.65
CA ASP A 184 -15.37 -9.42 23.04
C ASP A 184 -15.04 -8.18 23.89
N CYS A 185 -13.92 -7.51 23.57
CA CYS A 185 -13.44 -6.34 24.31
C CYS A 185 -13.89 -5.03 23.67
N LEU A 186 -14.65 -5.05 22.59
CA LEU A 186 -15.29 -3.85 22.07
C LEU A 186 -16.36 -3.36 23.06
N PRO A 187 -16.57 -2.04 23.17
CA PRO A 187 -17.76 -1.50 23.84
C PRO A 187 -19.03 -2.05 23.20
N ASP A 188 -20.08 -2.27 23.97
CA ASP A 188 -21.32 -2.89 23.46
C ASP A 188 -21.98 -2.07 22.34
N GLU A 189 -21.79 -0.74 22.33
CA GLU A 189 -22.22 0.16 21.25
C GLU A 189 -21.52 -0.10 19.91
N LYS A 190 -20.36 -0.77 19.92
CA LYS A 190 -19.51 -1.05 18.75
C LYS A 190 -19.43 -2.54 18.39
N LYS A 191 -20.13 -3.42 19.13
CA LYS A 191 -20.23 -4.85 18.84
C LYS A 191 -21.32 -5.11 17.81
#